data_AF-A0A4P5Z078-F1
#
_entry.id   AF-A0A4P5Z078-F1
#
_cell.length_a   1.000
_cell.length_b   1.000
_cell.length_c   1.000
_cell.angle_alpha   90.00
_cell.angle_beta   90.00
_cell.angle_gamma   90.00
#
_symmetry.space_group_name_H-M   'P 1'
#
loop_
_entity.id
_entity.type
_entity.pdbx_description
1 polymer ?
#
loop_
_entity_poly.entity_id
_entity_poly.type
_entity_poly.pdbx_seq_one_letter_code
_entity_poly.pdbx_strand_id
1 'polypeptide(L)' 'MFSKYYALPMFKKFTFTDRLLFIAVFLVIIFSKLLYLSDYKLEAIFVGLWAPSILAFGIYLKAIENSKDE' A
#
# COMPACT_ATOMS: atom_id res chain seq x y z
N MET A 1 19.78 21.05 29.50
CA MET A 1 19.62 19.59 29.38
C MET A 1 18.27 19.27 28.73
N PHE A 2 18.01 19.75 27.51
CA PHE A 2 16.81 19.40 26.74
C PHE A 2 17.09 19.70 25.27
N SER A 3 16.49 18.88 24.39
CA SER A 3 16.54 18.98 22.93
C SER A 3 17.61 18.12 22.23
N LYS A 4 17.22 16.89 21.92
CA LYS A 4 17.61 16.24 20.68
C LYS A 4 16.51 15.27 20.25
N TYR A 5 15.37 15.83 19.87
CA TYR A 5 14.42 15.09 19.05
C TYR A 5 15.02 15.01 17.65
N TYR A 6 15.53 13.84 17.29
CA TYR A 6 15.98 13.56 15.93
C TYR A 6 14.75 13.62 15.02
N ALA A 7 14.68 14.65 14.17
CA ALA A 7 13.78 14.66 13.03
C ALA A 7 14.17 13.49 12.12
N LEU A 8 13.39 12.42 12.14
CA LEU A 8 13.56 11.31 11.20
C LEU A 8 13.39 11.88 9.79
N PRO A 9 14.40 11.78 8.90
CA PRO A 9 14.20 12.11 7.48
C PRO A 9 13.28 11.04 6.87
N MET A 10 11.96 11.20 7.04
CA MET A 10 10.95 10.19 6.67
C MET A 10 10.67 10.10 5.17
N PHE A 11 11.21 11.02 4.35
CA PHE A 11 11.06 10.97 2.89
C PHE A 11 12.28 10.32 2.23
N LYS A 12 12.64 9.11 2.64
CA LYS A 12 13.56 8.28 1.87
C LYS A 12 12.81 7.67 0.68
N LYS A 13 13.17 8.15 -0.51
CA LYS A 13 12.93 7.60 -1.86
C LYS A 13 11.73 6.66 -1.98
N PHE A 14 10.61 7.17 -2.50
CA PHE A 14 9.56 6.31 -3.05
C PHE A 14 10.21 5.40 -4.11
N THR A 15 10.29 4.10 -3.81
CA THR A 15 10.83 3.12 -4.75
C THR A 15 9.81 2.91 -5.86
N PHE A 16 10.29 2.47 -7.04
CA PHE A 16 9.42 2.09 -8.15
C PHE A 16 8.34 1.09 -7.70
N THR A 17 8.67 0.21 -6.75
CA THR A 17 7.77 -0.76 -6.13
C THR A 17 6.63 -0.07 -5.39
N ASP A 18 6.90 0.97 -4.59
CA ASP A 18 5.86 1.72 -3.88
C ASP A 18 4.84 2.31 -4.88
N ARG A 19 5.32 2.88 -6.00
CA ARG A 19 4.46 3.45 -7.04
C ARG A 19 3.58 2.39 -7.71
N LEU A 20 4.12 1.22 -8.01
CA LEU A 20 3.39 0.11 -8.61
C LEU A 20 2.30 -0.41 -7.67
N LEU A 21 2.57 -0.48 -6.37
CA LEU A 21 1.59 -0.87 -5.35
C LEU A 21 0.45 0.13 -5.21
N PHE A 22 0.75 1.44 -5.21
CA PHE A 22 -0.30 2.47 -5.19
C PHE A 22 -1.20 2.39 -6.43
N ILE A 23 -0.63 2.13 -7.62
CA ILE A 23 -1.40 1.91 -8.84
C ILE A 23 -2.28 0.66 -8.70
N ALA A 24 -1.74 -0.44 -8.18
CA ALA A 24 -2.51 -1.66 -7.97
C ALA A 24 -3.70 -1.44 -7.03
N VAL A 25 -3.50 -0.76 -5.90
CA VAL A 25 -4.55 -0.40 -4.95
C VAL A 25 -5.61 0.50 -5.59
N PHE A 26 -5.18 1.48 -6.38
CA PHE A 26 -6.07 2.37 -7.09
C PHE A 26 -6.95 1.61 -8.09
N LEU A 27 -6.37 0.66 -8.84
CA LEU A 27 -7.11 -0.22 -9.75
C LEU A 27 -8.12 -1.09 -8.99
N VAL A 28 -7.75 -1.65 -7.84
CA VAL A 28 -8.64 -2.46 -6.99
C VAL A 28 -9.86 -1.66 -6.54
N ILE A 29 -9.67 -0.42 -6.10
CA ILE A 29 -10.77 0.46 -5.67
C ILE A 29 -11.70 0.78 -6.84
N ILE A 30 -11.15 1.13 -8.01
CA ILE A 30 -11.97 1.38 -9.21
C ILE A 30 -12.75 0.14 -9.60
N PHE A 31 -12.10 -1.02 -9.63
CA PHE A 31 -12.72 -2.29 -10.00
C PHE A 31 -13.83 -2.67 -9.03
N SER A 32 -13.59 -2.52 -7.72
CA SER A 32 -14.61 -2.69 -6.68
C SER A 32 -15.83 -1.79 -6.94
N LYS A 33 -15.61 -0.51 -7.29
CA LYS A 33 -16.69 0.42 -7.59
C LYS A 33 -17.47 0.05 -8.86
N LEU A 34 -16.79 -0.47 -9.89
CA LEU A 34 -17.44 -0.97 -11.10
C LEU A 34 -18.30 -2.20 -10.83
N LEU A 35 -17.81 -3.16 -10.04
CA LEU A 35 -18.59 -4.33 -9.62
C LEU A 35 -19.81 -3.93 -8.78
N TYR A 36 -19.65 -2.96 -7.88
CA TYR A 36 -20.73 -2.48 -7.03
C TYR A 36 -21.88 -1.87 -7.85
N LEU A 37 -21.54 -1.18 -8.95
CA LEU A 37 -22.50 -0.62 -9.89
C LEU A 37 -23.18 -1.68 -10.77
N SER A 38 -22.50 -2.80 -11.02
CA SER A 38 -23.03 -3.95 -11.78
C SER A 38 -23.86 -4.94 -10.93
N ASP A 39 -24.34 -4.51 -9.77
CA ASP A 39 -25.12 -5.27 -8.78
C ASP A 39 -24.35 -6.42 -8.06
N TYR A 40 -23.08 -6.65 -8.38
CA TYR A 40 -22.17 -7.58 -7.70
C TYR A 40 -21.62 -7.00 -6.39
N LYS A 41 -22.51 -6.76 -5.42
CA LYS A 41 -22.19 -6.02 -4.18
C LYS A 41 -21.24 -6.79 -3.26
N LEU A 42 -21.39 -8.11 -3.13
CA LEU A 42 -20.55 -8.93 -2.25
C LEU A 42 -19.13 -9.04 -2.81
N GLU A 43 -19.03 -9.26 -4.11
CA GLU A 43 -17.78 -9.35 -4.86
C GLU A 43 -17.05 -8.00 -4.84
N ALA A 44 -17.79 -6.90 -5.00
CA ALA A 44 -17.24 -5.55 -4.87
C ALA A 44 -16.61 -5.31 -3.50
N ILE A 45 -17.29 -5.67 -2.41
CA ILE A 45 -16.77 -5.53 -1.05
C ILE A 45 -15.55 -6.42 -0.85
N PHE A 46 -15.59 -7.67 -1.32
CA PHE A 46 -14.47 -8.59 -1.20
C PHE A 46 -13.23 -8.08 -1.93
N VAL A 47 -13.37 -7.58 -3.17
CA VAL A 47 -12.27 -6.98 -3.91
C VAL A 47 -11.78 -5.70 -3.23
N GLY A 48 -12.67 -4.84 -2.74
CA GLY A 48 -12.30 -3.64 -1.98
C GLY A 48 -11.50 -3.95 -0.71
N LEU A 49 -11.83 -5.07 -0.04
CA LEU A 49 -11.13 -5.54 1.16
C LEU A 49 -9.68 -5.96 0.89
N TRP A 50 -9.33 -6.30 -0.35
CA TRP A 50 -7.95 -6.68 -0.71
C TRP A 50 -6.99 -5.49 -0.79
N ALA A 51 -7.49 -4.25 -0.93
CA ALA A 51 -6.66 -3.05 -0.98
C ALA A 51 -5.68 -2.91 0.21
N PRO A 52 -6.11 -3.03 1.49
CA PRO A 52 -5.20 -3.00 2.63
C PRO A 52 -4.21 -4.18 2.65
N SER A 53 -4.59 -5.37 2.18
CA SER A 53 -3.69 -6.53 2.11
C SER A 53 -2.56 -6.32 1.10
N ILE A 54 -2.83 -5.69 -0.04
CA ILE A 54 -1.81 -5.35 -1.05
C ILE A 54 -0.82 -4.32 -0.50
N LEU A 55 -1.30 -3.32 0.24
CA LEU A 55 -0.44 -2.34 0.92
C LEU A 55 0.43 -3.01 1.99
N ALA A 56 -0.15 -3.86 2.83
CA ALA A 56 0.59 -4.61 3.84
C ALA A 56 1.67 -5.50 3.22
N PHE A 57 1.35 -6.17 2.10
CA PHE A 57 2.30 -6.95 1.34
C PHE A 57 3.44 -6.10 0.77
N GLY A 58 3.13 -4.90 0.26
CA GLY A 58 4.12 -3.95 -0.21
C GLY A 58 5.11 -3.50 0.88
N ILE A 59 4.60 -3.20 2.06
CA ILE A 59 5.41 -2.86 3.23
C ILE A 59 6.28 -4.05 3.65
N TYR A 60 5.73 -5.26 3.60
CA TYR A 60 6.47 -6.49 3.91
C TYR A 60 7.65 -6.72 2.96
N LEU A 61 7.44 -6.57 1.64
CA LEU A 61 8.53 -6.66 0.67
C LEU A 61 9.64 -5.64 0.93
N LYS A 62 9.25 -4.40 1.25
CA LYS A 62 10.18 -3.32 1.60
C LYS A 62 10.97 -3.62 2.88
N ALA A 63 10.34 -4.25 3.87
CA ALA A 63 11.01 -4.64 5.10
C ALA A 63 12.08 -5.71 4.84
N ILE A 64 11.79 -6.70 3.97
CA ILE A 64 12.76 -7.73 3.59
C ILE A 64 13.92 -7.15 2.78
N GLU A 65 13.64 -6.22 1.86
CA GLU A 65 14.68 -5.54 1.07
C GLU A 65 15.69 -4.83 1.98
N ASN A 66 15.21 -4.04 2.96
CA ASN A 66 16.09 -3.34 3.90
C ASN A 66 16.89 -4.29 4.82
N SER A 67 16.42 -5.51 5.07
CA SER A 67 17.15 -6.51 5.87
C SER A 67 18.30 -7.20 5.13
N LYS A 68 18.41 -7.02 3.81
CA LYS A 68 19.50 -7.59 3.00
C LYS A 68 20.72 -6.68 2.87
N ASP A 69 20.61 -5.43 3.34
CA ASP A 69 21.67 -4.42 3.31
C ASP A 69 22.46 -4.34 4.65
N GLU A 70 22.21 -5.28 5.58
CA GLU A 70 23.02 -5.54 6.80
C GLU A 70 23.85 -6.83 6.63
#